data_AF-A0A3M7L4E8-F1
#
_entry.id   AF-A0A3M7L4E8-F1
#
_cell.length_a   1.000
_cell.length_b   1.000
_cell.length_c   1.000
_cell.angle_alpha   90.00
_cell.angle_beta   90.00
_cell.angle_gamma   90.00
#
_symmetry.space_group_name_H-M   'P 1'
#
loop_
_entity.id
_entity.type
_entity.pdbx_description
1 polymer ?
#
loop_
_entity_poly.entity_id
_entity_poly.type
_entity_poly.pdbx_seq_one_letter_code
_entity_poly.pdbx_strand_id
1 'polypeptide(L)'
;MSNILTLTQEIQALIKYIEINKRGDLDWFTIKPTNKEGTHWQGKCWYIHELVKYEFNFQFDIPATYPTTAPEIELPELDGKTAKMYRGGKICLTIHFKPLWAKN
;
A
#
# COMPACT_ATOMS: atom_id res chain seq x y z
N MET A 1 2.83 22.84 13.71
CA MET A 1 3.68 22.57 12.52
C MET A 1 3.27 21.21 12.00
N SER A 2 2.56 21.18 10.87
CA SER A 2 2.17 19.95 10.19
C SER A 2 3.42 19.19 9.79
N ASN A 3 3.61 17.99 10.34
CA ASN A 3 4.68 17.07 9.96
C ASN A 3 4.39 16.62 8.51
N ILE A 4 4.92 17.34 7.53
CA ILE A 4 4.89 16.89 6.13
C ILE A 4 5.93 15.77 6.06
N LEU A 5 5.47 14.53 5.94
CA LEU A 5 6.34 13.38 5.71
C LEU A 5 7.05 13.58 4.36
N THR A 6 8.37 13.65 4.40
CA THR A 6 9.18 13.74 3.18
C THR A 6 9.28 12.36 2.53
N LEU A 7 9.42 12.31 1.20
CA LEU A 7 9.65 11.06 0.46
C LEU A 7 10.81 10.24 1.05
N THR A 8 11.85 10.92 1.54
CA THR A 8 12.98 10.27 2.22
C THR A 8 12.56 9.56 3.50
N GLN A 9 11.72 10.18 4.34
CA GLN A 9 11.20 9.55 5.56
C GLN A 9 10.30 8.36 5.25
N GLU A 10 9.44 8.47 4.22
CA GLU A 10 8.59 7.38 3.76
C GLU A 10 9.43 6.17 3.31
N ILE A 11 10.45 6.41 2.48
CA ILE A 11 11.37 5.36 2.02
C ILE A 11 12.10 4.72 3.20
N GLN A 12 12.59 5.51 4.16
CA GLN A 12 13.25 4.98 5.36
C GLN A 12 12.31 4.13 6.22
N ALA A 13 11.07 4.56 6.40
CA ALA A 13 10.05 3.81 7.12
C ALA A 13 9.72 2.48 6.41
N LEU A 14 9.58 2.50 5.08
CA LEU A 14 9.33 1.31 4.26
C LEU A 14 10.50 0.32 4.32
N ILE A 15 11.74 0.79 4.17
CA ILE A 15 12.94 -0.07 4.27
C ILE A 15 12.97 -0.76 5.64
N LYS A 16 12.77 0.00 6.73
CA LYS A 16 12.77 -0.56 8.08
C LYS A 16 11.66 -1.59 8.28
N TYR A 17 10.46 -1.35 7.73
CA TYR A 17 9.35 -2.30 7.83
C TYR A 17 9.63 -3.59 7.04
N ILE A 18 10.18 -3.50 5.83
CA ILE A 18 10.57 -4.66 5.02
C ILE A 18 11.68 -5.47 5.70
N GLU A 19 12.68 -4.80 6.29
CA GLU A 19 13.73 -5.48 7.07
C GLU A 19 13.15 -6.24 8.28
N ILE A 20 12.19 -5.65 9.01
CA ILE A 20 11.51 -6.32 10.11
C ILE A 20 10.75 -7.55 9.62
N ASN A 21 10.00 -7.42 8.53
CA ASN A 21 9.23 -8.54 7.94
C ASN A 21 10.15 -9.68 7.50
N LYS A 22 11.26 -9.37 6.81
CA LYS A 22 12.23 -10.37 6.36
C LYS A 22 12.89 -11.11 7.53
N ARG A 23 13.25 -10.40 8.60
CA ARG A 23 13.78 -11.05 9.81
C ARG A 23 12.77 -11.97 10.50
N GLY A 24 11.48 -11.66 10.37
CA GLY A 24 10.39 -12.47 10.90
C GLY A 24 9.88 -13.57 9.97
N ASP A 25 10.46 -13.75 8.78
CA ASP A 25 9.94 -14.63 7.72
C ASP A 25 8.48 -14.32 7.31
N LEU A 26 8.14 -13.02 7.34
CA LEU A 26 6.83 -12.47 6.99
C LEU A 26 6.91 -11.53 5.78
N ASP A 27 7.87 -11.73 4.89
CA ASP A 27 8.00 -10.88 3.69
C ASP A 27 6.81 -11.10 2.76
N TRP A 28 6.11 -10.03 2.40
CA TRP A 28 4.82 -10.11 1.68
C TRP A 28 4.65 -9.10 0.56
N PHE A 29 5.61 -8.18 0.35
CA PHE A 29 5.52 -7.21 -0.74
C PHE A 29 6.85 -6.57 -1.13
N THR A 30 6.88 -6.01 -2.34
CA THR A 30 7.89 -5.06 -2.81
C THR A 30 7.18 -3.84 -3.37
N ILE A 31 7.77 -2.65 -3.21
CA ILE A 31 7.18 -1.40 -3.70
C ILE A 31 8.26 -0.41 -4.10
N LYS A 32 7.99 0.40 -5.11
CA LYS A 32 8.83 1.53 -5.52
C LYS A 32 7.99 2.66 -6.10
N PRO A 33 8.44 3.92 -5.98
CA PRO A 33 7.88 5.00 -6.77
C PRO A 33 8.25 4.79 -8.24
N THR A 34 7.35 5.13 -9.17
CA THR A 34 7.63 5.07 -10.61
C THR A 34 8.28 6.35 -11.13
N ASN A 35 8.19 7.43 -10.37
CA ASN A 35 8.75 8.73 -10.69
C ASN A 35 9.59 9.30 -9.54
N LYS A 36 10.40 10.32 -9.84
CA LYS A 36 11.30 10.92 -8.85
C LYS A 36 10.57 11.71 -7.79
N GLU A 37 9.36 12.19 -8.13
CA GLU A 37 8.51 12.97 -7.24
C GLU A 37 7.80 12.08 -6.21
N GLY A 38 7.78 10.75 -6.42
CA GLY A 38 7.15 9.80 -5.50
C GLY A 38 5.63 9.94 -5.43
N THR A 39 4.99 10.38 -6.52
CA THR A 39 3.54 10.60 -6.58
C THR A 39 2.78 9.38 -7.07
N HIS A 40 3.43 8.48 -7.81
CA HIS A 40 2.86 7.21 -8.25
C HIS A 40 3.74 6.06 -7.79
N TRP A 41 3.13 5.03 -7.21
CA TRP A 41 3.82 3.87 -6.66
C TRP A 41 3.27 2.59 -7.24
N GLN A 42 4.19 1.65 -7.47
CA GLN A 42 3.86 0.32 -7.99
C GLN A 42 4.67 -0.74 -7.29
N GLY A 43 4.09 -1.93 -7.20
CA GLY A 43 4.71 -3.03 -6.49
C GLY A 43 4.05 -4.36 -6.79
N LYS A 44 4.56 -5.37 -6.09
CA LYS A 44 3.97 -6.70 -6.05
C LYS A 44 3.74 -7.07 -4.60
N CYS A 45 2.57 -7.58 -4.29
CA CYS A 45 2.28 -8.19 -2.99
C CYS A 45 1.95 -9.67 -3.20
N TRP A 46 2.13 -10.46 -2.15
CA TRP A 46 1.80 -11.87 -2.20
C TRP A 46 1.22 -12.38 -0.90
N TYR A 47 0.46 -13.45 -1.01
CA TYR A 47 -0.16 -14.15 0.10
C TYR A 47 0.04 -15.66 -0.09
N ILE A 48 0.40 -16.35 0.99
CA ILE A 48 0.56 -17.81 0.99
C ILE A 48 -0.69 -18.42 1.62
N HIS A 49 -1.37 -19.27 0.86
CA HIS A 49 -2.51 -20.05 1.34
C HIS A 49 -2.34 -21.50 0.89
N GLU A 50 -2.45 -22.45 1.82
CA GLU A 50 -2.28 -23.88 1.55
C GLU A 50 -0.96 -24.21 0.81
N LEU A 51 0.15 -23.58 1.23
CA LEU A 51 1.48 -23.70 0.62
C LEU A 51 1.57 -23.19 -0.83
N VAL A 52 0.53 -22.52 -1.34
CA VAL A 52 0.51 -21.87 -2.65
C VAL A 52 0.72 -20.38 -2.47
N LYS A 53 1.67 -19.82 -3.23
CA LYS A 53 1.91 -18.37 -3.28
C LYS A 53 1.04 -17.74 -4.36
N TYR A 54 0.18 -16.82 -3.95
CA TYR A 54 -0.60 -15.94 -4.83
C TYR A 54 0.10 -14.59 -4.87
N GLU A 55 0.47 -14.11 -6.06
CA GLU A 55 1.18 -12.85 -6.26
C GLU A 55 0.34 -11.92 -7.15
N PHE A 56 0.26 -10.65 -6.78
CA PHE A 56 -0.55 -9.64 -7.48
C PHE A 56 0.26 -8.36 -7.66
N ASN A 57 0.10 -7.72 -8.83
CA ASN A 57 0.57 -6.35 -9.02
C ASN A 57 -0.38 -5.39 -8.32
N PHE A 58 0.18 -4.39 -7.64
CA PHE A 58 -0.59 -3.30 -7.05
C PHE A 58 0.01 -1.94 -7.40
N GLN A 59 -0.83 -0.92 -7.34
CA GLN A 59 -0.43 0.47 -7.55
C GLN A 59 -1.26 1.43 -6.72
N PHE A 60 -0.78 2.66 -6.56
CA PHE A 60 -1.56 3.78 -6.03
C PHE A 60 -0.91 5.12 -6.36
N ASP A 61 -1.74 6.15 -6.38
CA ASP A 61 -1.31 7.54 -6.41
C ASP A 61 -1.31 8.14 -5.00
N ILE A 62 -0.36 9.04 -4.74
CA ILE A 62 -0.37 9.88 -3.55
C ILE A 62 -1.38 11.02 -3.76
N PRO A 63 -2.43 11.13 -2.93
CA PRO A 63 -3.41 12.20 -3.07
C PRO A 63 -2.78 13.56 -2.74
N ALA A 64 -3.29 14.64 -3.35
CA ALA A 64 -2.78 16.00 -3.12
C ALA A 64 -2.88 16.45 -1.65
N THR A 65 -3.78 15.84 -0.89
CA THR A 65 -4.00 16.09 0.54
C THR A 65 -3.28 15.07 1.44
N TYR A 66 -2.35 14.28 0.91
CA TYR A 66 -1.51 13.40 1.73
C TYR A 66 -0.61 14.25 2.66
N PRO A 67 -0.41 13.86 3.94
CA PRO A 67 -0.84 12.61 4.59
C PRO A 67 -2.26 12.64 5.20
N THR A 68 -2.99 13.75 5.13
CA THR A 68 -4.36 13.83 5.70
C THR A 68 -5.32 12.83 5.08
N THR A 69 -5.21 12.58 3.77
CA THR A 69 -5.97 11.54 3.06
C THR A 69 -5.07 10.35 2.76
N ALA A 70 -5.49 9.16 3.14
CA ALA A 70 -4.81 7.91 2.80
C ALA A 70 -4.83 7.64 1.28
N PRO A 71 -3.76 7.07 0.70
CA PRO A 71 -3.79 6.56 -0.67
C PRO A 71 -4.81 5.43 -0.86
N GLU A 72 -5.37 5.32 -2.06
CA GLU A 72 -6.26 4.23 -2.44
C GLU A 72 -5.47 3.15 -3.18
N ILE A 73 -5.29 1.98 -2.56
CA ILE A 73 -4.54 0.86 -3.15
C ILE A 73 -5.40 0.15 -4.19
N GLU A 74 -4.82 -0.08 -5.36
CA GLU A 74 -5.42 -0.79 -6.49
C GLU A 74 -4.77 -2.15 -6.68
N LEU A 75 -5.59 -3.19 -6.84
CA LEU A 75 -5.23 -4.54 -7.27
C LEU A 75 -6.01 -4.86 -8.56
N PRO A 76 -5.55 -4.41 -9.75
CA PRO A 76 -6.33 -4.51 -10.99
C PRO A 76 -6.72 -5.94 -11.35
N GLU A 77 -5.86 -6.91 -11.03
CA GLU A 77 -6.08 -8.34 -11.31
C GLU A 77 -7.26 -8.95 -10.53
N LEU A 78 -7.73 -8.26 -9.48
CA LEU A 78 -8.86 -8.67 -8.65
C LEU A 78 -10.15 -7.92 -8.98
N ASP A 79 -10.13 -6.97 -9.93
CA ASP A 79 -11.33 -6.23 -10.31
C ASP A 79 -12.43 -7.17 -10.81
N GLY A 80 -13.65 -6.97 -10.32
CA GLY A 80 -14.81 -7.84 -10.58
C GLY A 80 -14.77 -9.24 -9.92
N LYS A 81 -13.70 -9.62 -9.23
CA LYS A 81 -13.59 -10.95 -8.56
C LYS A 81 -14.08 -10.95 -7.11
N THR A 82 -14.38 -9.79 -6.55
CA THR A 82 -14.86 -9.65 -5.16
C THR A 82 -15.77 -8.44 -5.00
N ALA A 83 -16.74 -8.53 -4.09
CA ALA A 83 -17.57 -7.40 -3.68
C ALA A 83 -16.82 -6.39 -2.79
N LYS A 84 -15.62 -6.75 -2.27
CA LYS A 84 -14.78 -5.88 -1.43
C LYS A 84 -13.81 -5.05 -2.26
N MET A 85 -14.29 -4.54 -3.38
CA MET A 85 -13.51 -3.76 -4.33
C MET A 85 -14.41 -2.73 -5.01
N TYR A 86 -13.91 -1.50 -5.16
CA TYR A 86 -14.54 -0.48 -5.98
C TYR A 86 -14.03 -0.60 -7.42
N ARG A 87 -14.75 0.03 -8.36
CA ARG A 87 -14.42 0.04 -9.78
C ARG A 87 -12.95 0.43 -10.01
N GLY A 88 -12.26 -0.30 -10.88
CA GLY A 88 -10.86 -0.04 -11.21
C GLY A 88 -9.86 -0.71 -10.25
N GLY A 89 -10.28 -1.73 -9.51
CA GLY A 89 -9.37 -2.52 -8.67
C GLY A 89 -9.11 -1.94 -7.27
N LYS A 90 -9.73 -0.82 -6.89
CA LYS A 90 -9.51 -0.15 -5.59
C LYS A 90 -10.06 -0.98 -4.44
N ILE A 91 -9.22 -1.30 -3.45
CA ILE A 91 -9.62 -2.17 -2.34
C ILE A 91 -10.63 -1.45 -1.44
N CYS A 92 -11.75 -2.11 -1.11
CA CYS A 92 -12.67 -1.62 -0.10
C CYS A 92 -12.13 -1.94 1.31
N LEU A 93 -11.50 -0.94 1.94
CA LEU A 93 -11.02 -1.05 3.31
C LEU A 93 -12.16 -1.15 4.34
N THR A 94 -11.83 -1.58 5.55
CA THR A 94 -12.79 -1.68 6.65
C THR A 94 -13.22 -0.29 7.13
N ILE A 95 -14.41 -0.20 7.72
CA ILE A 95 -14.95 1.05 8.28
C ILE A 95 -14.06 1.65 9.37
N HIS A 96 -13.25 0.83 10.05
CA HIS A 96 -12.35 1.23 11.13
C HIS A 96 -11.09 1.93 10.63
N PHE A 97 -10.71 1.75 9.36
CA PHE A 97 -9.47 2.29 8.82
C PHE A 97 -9.48 3.82 8.78
N LYS A 98 -10.55 4.44 8.28
CA LYS A 98 -10.62 5.90 8.13
C LYS A 98 -10.46 6.65 9.46
N PRO A 99 -11.18 6.28 10.55
CA PRO A 99 -10.96 6.90 11.86
C PRO A 99 -9.56 6.68 12.43
N LEU A 100 -8.98 5.50 12.21
CA LEU A 100 -7.63 5.19 12.69
C LEU A 100 -6.57 6.03 11.99
N TRP A 101 -6.68 6.19 10.66
CA TRP A 101 -5.79 7.03 9.87
C TRP A 101 -5.87 8.49 10.30
N ALA A 102 -7.09 9.04 10.44
CA ALA A 102 -7.27 10.45 10.81
C ALA A 102 -6.71 10.81 12.20
N LYS A 103 -6.51 9.82 13.08
CA LYS A 103 -6.01 10.01 14.45
C LYS A 103 -4.48 10.02 14.55
N ASN A 104 -3.77 9.38 13.63
CA ASN A 104 -2.31 9.16 13.69
C ASN A 104 -1.58 9.95 12.60
#